data_AF-A0A950B3V6-F1
#
_entry.id   AF-A0A950B3V6-F1
#
_cell.length_a   1.000
_cell.length_b   1.000
_cell.length_c   1.000
_cell.angle_alpha   90.00
_cell.angle_beta   90.00
_cell.angle_gamma   90.00
#
_symmetry.space_group_name_H-M   'P 1'
#
loop_
_entity.id
_entity.type
_entity.pdbx_description
1 polymer ?
#
loop_
_entity_poly.entity_id
_entity_poly.type
_entity_poly.pdbx_seq_one_letter_code
_entity_poly.pdbx_strand_id
1 'polypeptide(L)' 'MAPGHRALVTAPFRGEGLDTLTELAEIVLDPWIDHTPLRIYDGPRLAERAEKEGADIVVVESDFVSGP' A
#
# COMPACT_ATOMS: atom_id res chain seq x y z
N MET A 1 21.86 -10.30 -2.62
CA MET A 1 20.54 -9.72 -2.96
C MET A 1 20.02 -9.13 -1.67
N ALA A 2 19.76 -7.82 -1.61
CA ALA A 2 19.08 -7.25 -0.45
C ALA A 2 17.75 -8.02 -0.27
N PRO A 3 17.30 -8.30 0.97
CA PRO A 3 15.94 -8.78 1.16
C PRO A 3 15.02 -7.76 0.47
N GLY A 4 14.30 -8.20 -0.57
CA GLY A 4 13.47 -7.29 -1.35
C GLY A 4 12.42 -6.68 -0.44
N HIS A 5 12.35 -5.35 -0.37
CA HIS A 5 11.29 -4.64 0.33
C HIS A 5 9.93 -5.04 -0.24
N ARG A 6 8.87 -5.03 0.59
CA ARG A 6 7.51 -5.31 0.14
C ARG A 6 6.62 -4.10 0.36
N ALA A 7 5.95 -3.68 -0.71
CA ALA A 7 5.06 -2.52 -0.73
C ALA A 7 3.59 -2.95 -0.80
N LEU A 8 2.79 -2.52 0.18
CA LEU A 8 1.34 -2.61 0.13
C LEU A 8 0.76 -1.30 -0.44
N VAL A 9 0.08 -1.38 -1.57
CA VAL A 9 -0.46 -0.22 -2.29
C VAL A 9 -1.98 -0.29 -2.32
N THR A 10 -2.63 0.48 -1.44
CA THR A 10 -4.08 0.56 -1.34
C THR A 10 -4.66 1.83 -1.99
N ALA A 11 -3.82 2.81 -2.30
CA ALA A 11 -4.18 3.97 -3.12
C ALA A 11 -4.34 3.57 -4.60
N PRO A 12 -5.12 4.30 -5.42
CA PRO A 12 -5.18 4.15 -6.88
C PRO A 12 -3.91 4.68 -7.57
N PHE A 13 -2.76 4.11 -7.19
CA PHE A 13 -1.41 4.50 -7.58
C PHE A 13 -1.04 3.91 -8.95
N ARG A 14 -0.56 4.74 -9.88
CA ARG A 14 -0.39 4.39 -11.30
C ARG A 14 0.73 5.21 -11.96
N GLY A 15 1.13 4.81 -13.17
CA GLY A 15 2.08 5.55 -14.00
C GLY A 15 3.52 5.47 -13.51
N GLU A 16 4.33 6.48 -13.82
CA GLU A 16 5.78 6.51 -13.53
C GLU A 16 6.14 6.23 -12.07
N GLY A 17 5.29 6.65 -11.12
CA GLY A 17 5.48 6.35 -9.70
C GLY A 17 5.35 4.85 -9.39
N LEU A 18 4.42 4.14 -10.03
CA LEU A 18 4.27 2.69 -9.90
C LEU A 18 5.43 1.95 -10.57
N ASP A 19 5.89 2.45 -11.73
CA ASP A 19 7.05 1.90 -12.43
C ASP A 19 8.30 1.99 -11.53
N THR A 20 8.53 3.16 -10.94
CA THR A 20 9.61 3.39 -9.97
C THR A 20 9.52 2.45 -8.77
N LEU A 21 8.34 2.29 -8.18
CA LEU A 21 8.15 1.40 -7.03
C LEU A 21 8.44 -0.07 -7.38
N THR A 22 8.12 -0.49 -8.61
CA THR A 22 8.32 -1.87 -9.08
C THR A 22 9.81 -2.22 -9.20
N GLU A 23 10.65 -1.22 -9.48
CA GLU A 23 12.11 -1.39 -9.49
C GLU A 23 12.71 -1.52 -8.08
N LEU A 24 11.99 -1.06 -7.05
CA LEU A 24 12.48 -0.95 -5.67
C LEU A 24 11.94 -2.04 -4.72
N ALA A 25 10.74 -2.56 -4.97
CA ALA A 25 10.03 -3.45 -4.05
C ALA A 25 9.13 -4.47 -4.77
N GLU A 26 8.84 -5.59 -4.09
CA GLU A 26 7.73 -6.45 -4.46
C GLU A 26 6.40 -5.75 -4.13
N ILE A 27 5.49 -5.68 -5.10
CA ILE A 27 4.26 -4.90 -4.97
C ILE A 27 3.04 -5.80 -4.73
N VAL A 28 2.28 -5.48 -3.67
CA VAL A 28 0.89 -5.90 -3.48
C VAL A 28 -0.01 -4.72 -3.87
N LEU A 29 -0.48 -4.73 -5.12
CA LEU A 29 -1.38 -3.70 -5.65
C LEU A 29 -2.83 -4.10 -5.39
N ASP A 30 -3.51 -3.40 -4.50
CA ASP A 30 -4.87 -3.69 -4.05
C ASP A 30 -5.64 -2.37 -3.79
N PRO A 31 -5.86 -1.55 -4.83
CA PRO A 31 -6.41 -0.21 -4.68
C PRO A 31 -7.87 -0.25 -4.26
N TRP A 32 -8.26 0.65 -3.35
CA TRP A 32 -9.62 0.70 -2.79
C TRP A 32 -10.72 0.86 -3.85
N ILE A 33 -10.40 1.50 -4.99
CA ILE A 33 -11.33 1.84 -6.08
C ILE A 33 -11.72 0.63 -6.93
N ASP A 34 -10.92 -0.44 -6.93
CA ASP A 34 -11.18 -1.64 -7.72
C ASP A 34 -12.23 -2.56 -7.06
N HIS A 35 -12.65 -2.25 -5.84
CA HIS A 35 -13.64 -3.03 -5.08
C HIS A 35 -15.04 -2.41 -5.20
N THR A 36 -16.06 -3.26 -5.33
CA THR A 36 -17.47 -2.85 -5.24
C THR A 36 -18.20 -3.72 -4.20
N PRO A 37 -18.62 -3.16 -3.05
CA PRO A 37 -18.45 -1.77 -2.63
C PRO A 37 -16.99 -1.37 -2.40
N LEU A 38 -16.70 -0.06 -2.37
CA LEU A 38 -15.36 0.46 -2.10
C LEU A 38 -14.80 -0.14 -0.81
N ARG A 39 -13.51 -0.49 -0.81
CA ARG A 39 -12.82 -1.04 0.35
C ARG A 39 -11.79 -0.05 0.89
N ILE A 40 -12.19 0.71 1.88
CA ILE A 40 -11.33 1.67 2.59
C ILE A 40 -11.00 1.09 3.97
N TYR A 41 -9.72 1.10 4.33
CA TYR A 41 -9.26 0.66 5.65
C TYR A 41 -9.19 1.85 6.60
N ASP A 42 -9.62 1.65 7.84
CA ASP A 42 -9.23 2.52 8.95
C ASP A 42 -7.81 2.18 9.42
N GLY A 43 -7.25 3.00 10.31
CA GLY A 43 -5.88 2.81 10.81
C GLY A 43 -5.59 1.41 11.35
N PRO A 44 -6.40 0.86 12.28
CA PRO A 44 -6.17 -0.48 12.81
C PRO A 44 -6.22 -1.59 11.75
N ARG A 45 -7.20 -1.57 10.83
CA ARG A 45 -7.30 -2.60 9.78
C ARG A 45 -6.19 -2.48 8.74
N LEU A 46 -5.75 -1.26 8.45
CA LEU A 46 -4.61 -1.03 7.57
C LEU A 46 -3.32 -1.59 8.19
N ALA A 47 -3.11 -1.37 9.49
CA ALA A 47 -1.97 -1.93 10.22
C ALA A 47 -1.98 -3.47 10.21
N GLU A 48 -3.13 -4.09 10.53
CA GLU A 48 -3.29 -5.55 10.43
C GLU A 48 -3.01 -6.06 9.02
N ARG A 49 -3.50 -5.36 7.99
CA ARG A 49 -3.24 -5.74 6.60
C ARG A 49 -1.76 -5.64 6.25
N ALA A 50 -1.08 -4.57 6.66
CA ALA A 50 0.36 -4.39 6.42
C ALA A 50 1.18 -5.49 7.10
N GLU A 51 0.88 -5.82 8.36
CA GLU A 51 1.52 -6.92 9.10
C GLU A 51 1.30 -8.27 8.41
N LYS A 52 0.07 -8.56 7.99
CA LYS A 52 -0.28 -9.81 7.29
C LYS A 52 0.49 -9.98 5.99
N GLU A 53 0.68 -8.90 5.23
CA GLU A 53 1.46 -8.93 4.00
C GLU A 53 2.97 -8.93 4.25
N GLY A 54 3.43 -8.62 5.47
CA GLY A 54 4.84 -8.38 5.75
C GLY A 54 5.36 -7.14 5.03
N ALA A 55 4.52 -6.12 4.87
CA ALA A 55 4.85 -4.90 4.15
C ALA A 55 5.63 -3.92 5.03
N ASP A 56 6.80 -3.54 4.56
CA ASP A 56 7.66 -2.52 5.15
C ASP A 56 7.51 -1.15 4.46
N ILE A 57 6.80 -1.10 3.33
CA ILE A 57 6.36 0.12 2.64
C ILE A 57 4.84 0.09 2.49
N VAL A 58 4.17 1.21 2.77
CA VAL A 58 2.72 1.35 2.55
C VAL A 58 2.45 2.60 1.72
N VAL A 59 1.74 2.46 0.60
CA VAL A 59 1.25 3.56 -0.23
C VAL A 59 -0.27 3.64 -0.09
N VAL A 60 -0.73 4.67 0.60
CA VAL A 60 -2.15 4.87 0.93
C VAL A 60 -2.62 6.24 0.49
N GLU A 61 -3.91 6.32 0.22
CA GLU A 61 -4.62 7.59 0.20
C GLU A 61 -5.24 7.76 1.60
N SER A 62 -5.02 8.91 2.22
CA SER A 62 -5.52 9.19 3.56
C SER A 62 -6.14 10.58 3.62
N ASP A 63 -7.28 10.67 4.29
CA ASP A 63 -7.93 11.96 4.61
C ASP A 63 -7.20 12.69 5.74
N PHE A 64 -6.58 11.92 6.65
CA PHE A 64 -5.90 12.44 7.82
C PHE A 64 -4.54 11.76 7.99
N VAL A 65 -3.51 12.56 8.20
CA VAL A 65 -2.17 12.07 8.53
C VAL A 65 -1.85 12.55 9.93
N SER A 66 -1.48 11.62 10.80
CA SER A 66 -1.13 11.88 12.18
C SER A 66 0.15 11.10 12.47
N GLY A 67 1.25 11.81 12.69
CA GLY A 67 2.49 11.22 13.18
C GLY A 67 2.64 11.48 14.68
N PRO A 68 3.81 11.23 15.28
CA PRO A 68 4.22 12.09 16.39
C PRO A 68 4.10 13.57 16.02
#